data_AF-A0A519VWE4-F1
#
_entry.id   AF-A0A519VWE4-F1
#
_cell.length_a   1.000
_cell.length_b   1.000
_cell.length_c   1.000
_cell.angle_alpha   90.00
_cell.angle_beta   90.00
_cell.angle_gamma   90.00
#
_symmetry.space_group_name_H-M   'P 1'
#
loop_
_entity.id
_entity.type
_entity.pdbx_description
1 polymer ?
#
loop_
_entity_poly.entity_id
_entity_poly.type
_entity_poly.pdbx_seq_one_letter_code
_entity_poly.pdbx_strand_id
1 'polypeptide(L)'
;MNRINSVKTKTSIVRFSKFLVLLVVLFSSCLKEDINTAEGIPSDYMSILDVKTLYKGADIVLNKDNMFGASKITGVVISDEAAGNIPKGYLVLQQTSRFRTRGVVLNFGASANLPYKLGDSITVKVEGTTLGRRNGVLQINGVSLSEISKNAEQVFYEPTQLTLSELKNNFNNYESTLIKIAHVDALTPNVPIA
;
A
#
# COMPACT_ATOMS: atom_id res chain seq x y z
N MET A 1 -33.24 -80.02 41.27
CA MET A 1 -32.03 -79.79 40.44
C MET A 1 -32.44 -78.85 39.30
N ASN A 2 -31.79 -77.75 38.93
CA ASN A 2 -30.58 -77.05 39.35
C ASN A 2 -30.77 -75.57 38.94
N ARG A 3 -30.48 -74.60 39.82
CA ARG A 3 -30.48 -73.16 39.51
C ARG A 3 -29.22 -72.80 38.71
N ILE A 4 -29.38 -72.21 37.52
CA ILE A 4 -28.27 -71.78 36.66
C ILE A 4 -27.84 -70.34 37.02
N ASN A 5 -26.53 -70.17 37.15
CA ASN A 5 -25.82 -68.97 37.56
C ASN A 5 -26.00 -67.78 36.58
N SER A 6 -26.75 -66.74 36.97
CA SER A 6 -26.92 -65.50 36.20
C SER A 6 -26.17 -64.28 36.78
N VAL A 7 -25.46 -64.42 37.90
CA VAL A 7 -25.02 -63.26 38.71
C VAL A 7 -23.65 -62.70 38.30
N LYS A 8 -22.77 -63.46 37.64
CA LYS A 8 -21.40 -63.01 37.31
C LYS A 8 -21.27 -62.06 36.11
N THR A 9 -22.20 -62.11 35.15
CA THR A 9 -22.12 -61.34 33.89
C THR A 9 -22.47 -59.86 34.06
N LYS A 10 -23.44 -59.53 34.93
CA LYS A 10 -23.94 -58.16 35.10
C LYS A 10 -22.89 -57.20 35.69
N THR A 11 -22.07 -57.66 36.64
CA THR A 11 -21.02 -56.85 37.28
C THR A 11 -19.83 -56.57 36.34
N SER A 12 -19.54 -57.50 35.41
CA SER A 12 -18.47 -57.33 34.42
C SER A 12 -18.85 -56.29 33.35
N ILE A 13 -20.11 -56.28 32.92
CA ILE A 13 -20.65 -55.31 31.95
C ILE A 13 -20.66 -53.88 32.51
N VAL A 14 -21.02 -53.70 33.80
CA VAL A 14 -21.00 -52.39 34.46
C VAL A 14 -19.57 -51.87 34.65
N ARG A 15 -18.59 -52.76 34.90
CA ARG A 15 -17.16 -52.38 34.95
C ARG A 15 -16.61 -51.99 33.58
N PHE A 16 -16.99 -52.71 32.53
CA PHE A 16 -16.60 -52.41 31.15
C PHE A 16 -17.21 -51.10 30.65
N SER A 17 -18.47 -50.81 31.01
CA SER A 17 -19.16 -49.55 30.71
C SER A 17 -18.48 -48.34 31.36
N LYS A 18 -18.04 -48.46 32.64
CA LYS A 18 -17.29 -47.39 33.31
C LYS A 18 -15.91 -47.15 32.67
N PHE A 19 -15.26 -48.22 32.20
CA PHE A 19 -13.98 -48.12 31.50
C PHE A 19 -14.13 -47.47 30.10
N LEU A 20 -15.21 -47.79 29.39
CA LEU A 20 -15.55 -47.18 28.10
C LEU A 20 -15.84 -45.67 28.22
N VAL A 21 -16.57 -45.26 29.26
CA VAL A 21 -16.85 -43.84 29.52
C VAL A 21 -15.56 -43.08 29.88
N LEU A 22 -14.65 -43.70 30.65
CA LEU A 22 -13.35 -43.10 30.96
C LEU A 22 -12.46 -42.97 29.72
N LEU A 23 -12.54 -43.91 28.77
CA LEU A 23 -11.80 -43.88 27.51
C LEU A 23 -12.29 -42.76 26.57
N VAL A 24 -13.60 -42.48 26.51
CA VAL A 24 -14.18 -41.40 25.69
C VAL A 24 -13.78 -40.02 26.19
N VAL A 25 -13.62 -39.83 27.50
CA VAL A 25 -13.16 -38.55 28.09
C VAL A 25 -11.67 -38.30 27.77
N LEU A 26 -10.86 -39.35 27.62
CA LEU A 26 -9.44 -39.24 27.25
C LEU A 26 -9.22 -38.88 25.76
N PHE A 27 -10.21 -39.09 24.89
CA PHE A 27 -10.15 -38.65 23.48
C PHE A 27 -10.72 -37.23 23.25
N SER A 28 -11.22 -36.56 24.29
CA SER A 28 -11.69 -35.16 24.19
C SER A 28 -10.65 -34.12 24.59
N SER A 29 -9.44 -34.51 25.02
CA SER A 29 -8.38 -33.54 25.32
C SER A 29 -7.58 -33.20 24.07
N CYS A 30 -7.86 -31.99 23.56
CA CYS A 30 -7.04 -31.20 22.65
C CYS A 30 -7.15 -31.53 21.14
N LEU A 31 -8.34 -31.39 20.58
CA LEU A 31 -8.41 -30.68 19.30
C LEU A 31 -8.12 -29.21 19.61
N LYS A 32 -6.86 -28.81 19.40
CA LYS A 32 -6.49 -27.41 19.31
C LYS A 32 -7.39 -26.84 18.22
N GLU A 33 -8.14 -25.78 18.51
CA GLU A 33 -8.92 -25.11 17.47
C GLU A 33 -7.99 -24.84 16.28
N ASP A 34 -8.44 -25.18 15.07
CA ASP A 34 -7.81 -24.77 13.82
C ASP A 34 -7.93 -23.25 13.71
N ILE A 35 -7.21 -22.53 14.57
CA ILE A 35 -6.86 -21.16 14.31
C ILE A 35 -5.88 -21.24 13.15
N ASN A 36 -6.35 -20.94 11.94
CA ASN A 36 -5.48 -20.69 10.79
C ASN A 36 -4.48 -19.60 11.18
N THR A 37 -3.37 -19.99 11.80
CA THR A 37 -2.36 -19.06 12.34
C THR A 37 -1.58 -18.39 11.19
N ALA A 38 -1.92 -18.73 9.95
CA ALA A 38 -1.44 -18.16 8.71
C ALA A 38 -2.32 -17.03 8.16
N GLU A 39 -3.48 -16.71 8.76
CA GLU A 39 -4.26 -15.52 8.42
C GLU A 39 -3.58 -14.26 8.98
N GLY A 40 -2.48 -13.85 8.34
CA GLY A 40 -1.86 -12.56 8.61
C GLY A 40 -2.80 -11.42 8.21
N ILE A 41 -2.91 -10.40 9.06
CA ILE A 41 -3.67 -9.19 8.72
C ILE A 41 -2.90 -8.44 7.62
N PRO A 42 -3.54 -8.16 6.46
CA PRO A 42 -2.89 -7.39 5.40
C PRO A 42 -2.44 -6.01 5.89
N SER A 43 -1.32 -5.53 5.36
CA SER A 43 -0.84 -4.17 5.63
C SER A 43 -1.86 -3.14 5.14
N ASP A 44 -2.16 -2.15 5.97
CA ASP A 44 -3.03 -1.02 5.58
C ASP A 44 -2.35 -0.06 4.57
N TYR A 45 -1.07 -0.30 4.26
CA TYR A 45 -0.26 0.49 3.33
C TYR A 45 0.02 -0.24 2.04
N MET A 46 -0.18 0.45 0.92
CA MET A 46 0.27 0.06 -0.41
C MET A 46 1.36 1.01 -0.90
N SER A 47 2.33 0.51 -1.65
CA SER A 47 3.38 1.36 -2.23
C SER A 47 2.86 2.14 -3.43
N ILE A 48 3.37 3.36 -3.65
CA ILE A 48 3.05 4.14 -4.88
C ILE A 48 3.40 3.34 -6.14
N LEU A 49 4.46 2.53 -6.09
CA LEU A 49 4.82 1.60 -7.18
C LEU A 49 3.65 0.68 -7.54
N ASP A 50 3.07 0.01 -6.55
CA ASP A 50 1.98 -0.95 -6.75
C ASP A 50 0.67 -0.24 -7.14
N VAL A 51 0.33 0.90 -6.50
CA VAL A 51 -0.86 1.70 -6.85
C VAL A 51 -0.86 2.08 -8.33
N LYS A 52 0.28 2.51 -8.88
CA LYS A 52 0.38 2.87 -10.30
C LYS A 52 0.08 1.69 -11.23
N THR A 53 0.34 0.46 -10.81
CA THR A 53 0.05 -0.72 -11.62
C THR A 53 -1.44 -1.01 -11.75
N LEU A 54 -2.28 -0.48 -10.85
CA LEU A 54 -3.74 -0.62 -10.89
C LEU A 54 -4.36 0.12 -12.09
N TYR A 55 -3.70 1.17 -12.58
CA TYR A 55 -4.15 1.90 -13.75
C TYR A 55 -3.86 1.12 -15.03
N LYS A 56 -4.92 0.67 -15.72
CA LYS A 56 -4.85 -0.09 -16.99
C LYS A 56 -5.38 0.67 -18.20
N GLY A 57 -5.36 2.01 -18.14
CA GLY A 57 -5.81 2.87 -19.24
C GLY A 57 -7.19 3.49 -19.04
N ALA A 58 -7.89 3.13 -17.97
CA ALA A 58 -9.15 3.75 -17.56
C ALA A 58 -9.07 4.18 -16.08
N ASP A 59 -9.88 5.17 -15.73
CA ASP A 59 -10.02 5.63 -14.35
C ASP A 59 -10.51 4.48 -13.45
N ILE A 60 -9.92 4.38 -12.26
CA ILE A 60 -10.26 3.35 -11.28
C ILE A 60 -10.45 3.99 -9.90
N VAL A 61 -11.54 3.60 -9.23
CA VAL A 61 -11.76 3.95 -7.82
C VAL A 61 -10.92 3.03 -6.96
N LEU A 62 -10.06 3.60 -6.13
CA LEU A 62 -9.21 2.87 -5.20
C LEU A 62 -10.04 2.35 -4.02
N ASN A 63 -9.96 1.06 -3.75
CA ASN A 63 -10.69 0.41 -2.66
C ASN A 63 -9.90 -0.77 -2.12
N LYS A 64 -10.32 -1.32 -0.97
CA LYS A 64 -9.59 -2.43 -0.33
C LYS A 64 -9.50 -3.69 -1.21
N ASP A 65 -10.46 -3.95 -2.09
CA ASP A 65 -10.44 -5.14 -2.94
C ASP A 65 -9.32 -5.06 -3.97
N ASN A 66 -9.19 -3.93 -4.67
CA ASN A 66 -8.11 -3.73 -5.64
C ASN A 66 -6.77 -3.31 -5.02
N MET A 67 -6.78 -2.92 -3.74
CA MET A 67 -5.59 -2.58 -2.96
C MET A 67 -5.14 -3.69 -1.99
N PHE A 68 -5.63 -4.92 -2.13
CA PHE A 68 -5.25 -6.08 -1.30
C PHE A 68 -5.38 -5.81 0.22
N GLY A 69 -6.45 -5.15 0.63
CA GLY A 69 -6.74 -4.77 2.02
C GLY A 69 -6.17 -3.43 2.47
N ALA A 70 -5.26 -2.83 1.70
CA ALA A 70 -4.69 -1.53 2.02
C ALA A 70 -5.67 -0.38 1.76
N SER A 71 -5.54 0.72 2.51
CA SER A 71 -6.30 1.95 2.30
C SER A 71 -5.42 3.20 2.17
N LYS A 72 -4.12 3.09 2.46
CA LYS A 72 -3.20 4.22 2.57
C LYS A 72 -1.97 4.07 1.68
N ILE A 73 -1.39 5.22 1.33
CA ILE A 73 -0.04 5.35 0.76
C ILE A 73 0.80 6.29 1.62
N THR A 74 2.12 6.20 1.49
CA THR A 74 3.06 7.07 2.19
C THR A 74 4.14 7.57 1.24
N GLY A 75 4.68 8.75 1.49
CA GLY A 75 5.79 9.28 0.72
C GLY A 75 6.23 10.65 1.20
N VAL A 76 7.21 11.20 0.50
CA VAL A 76 7.79 12.51 0.74
C VAL A 76 7.29 13.49 -0.31
N VAL A 77 6.88 14.66 0.13
CA VAL A 77 6.44 15.77 -0.72
C VAL A 77 7.64 16.35 -1.45
N ILE A 78 7.62 16.29 -2.78
CA ILE A 78 8.70 16.84 -3.64
C ILE A 78 8.27 18.06 -4.47
N SER A 79 7.04 18.53 -4.28
CA SER A 79 6.51 19.73 -4.92
C SER A 79 6.57 20.94 -4.00
N ASP A 80 6.75 22.11 -4.60
CA ASP A 80 6.67 23.41 -3.92
C ASP A 80 5.70 24.32 -4.68
N GLU A 81 4.51 24.55 -4.10
CA GLU A 81 3.50 25.47 -4.64
C GLU A 81 3.98 26.93 -4.58
N ALA A 82 4.72 27.31 -3.54
CA ALA A 82 5.20 28.68 -3.36
C ALA A 82 6.23 29.08 -4.42
N ALA A 83 6.99 28.11 -4.94
CA ALA A 83 7.92 28.31 -6.05
C ALA A 83 7.23 28.43 -7.42
N GLY A 84 5.91 28.20 -7.52
CA GLY A 84 5.14 28.34 -8.76
C GLY A 84 5.35 27.24 -9.80
N ASN A 85 6.05 26.16 -9.44
CA ASN A 85 6.36 25.04 -10.34
C ASN A 85 5.21 24.02 -10.45
N ILE A 86 4.17 24.16 -9.64
CA ILE A 86 3.00 23.28 -9.62
C ILE A 86 1.72 24.12 -9.46
N PRO A 87 0.58 23.72 -10.07
CA PRO A 87 -0.69 24.41 -9.84
C PRO A 87 -1.17 24.28 -8.39
N LYS A 88 -1.95 25.26 -7.94
CA LYS A 88 -2.57 25.25 -6.60
C LYS A 88 -3.45 24.04 -6.38
N GLY A 89 -3.38 23.46 -5.18
CA GLY A 89 -4.18 22.30 -4.80
C GLY A 89 -3.68 20.98 -5.37
N TYR A 90 -2.46 20.95 -5.88
CA TYR A 90 -1.76 19.74 -6.29
C TYR A 90 -0.51 19.52 -5.43
N LEU A 91 -0.21 18.26 -5.16
CA LEU A 91 0.98 17.85 -4.44
C LEU A 91 1.62 16.67 -5.15
N VAL A 92 2.94 16.67 -5.29
CA VAL A 92 3.68 15.52 -5.83
C VAL A 92 4.28 14.75 -4.67
N LEU A 93 3.86 13.48 -4.55
CA LEU A 93 4.33 12.56 -3.52
C LEU A 93 5.28 11.53 -4.15
N GLN A 94 6.44 11.33 -3.53
CA GLN A 94 7.44 10.36 -3.95
C GLN A 94 7.72 9.33 -2.87
N GLN A 95 7.86 8.07 -3.26
CA GLN A 95 8.21 6.96 -2.38
C GLN A 95 9.24 6.05 -3.05
N THR A 96 10.25 5.63 -2.29
CA THR A 96 11.15 4.55 -2.69
C THR A 96 10.66 3.25 -2.05
N SER A 97 10.30 2.27 -2.88
CA SER A 97 9.91 0.93 -2.42
C SER A 97 10.56 -0.11 -3.31
N ARG A 98 11.07 -1.20 -2.71
CA ARG A 98 11.75 -2.29 -3.44
C ARG A 98 12.82 -1.76 -4.42
N PHE A 99 13.64 -0.81 -3.96
CA PHE A 99 14.70 -0.13 -4.73
C PHE A 99 14.24 0.65 -5.97
N ARG A 100 12.94 0.97 -6.05
CA ARG A 100 12.37 1.76 -7.13
C ARG A 100 11.71 3.01 -6.56
N THR A 101 12.18 4.17 -7.02
CA THR A 101 11.54 5.45 -6.74
C THR A 101 10.36 5.64 -7.67
N ARG A 102 9.19 5.90 -7.11
CA ARG A 102 7.96 6.21 -7.86
C ARG A 102 7.28 7.38 -7.20
N GLY A 103 6.61 8.18 -8.01
CA GLY A 103 5.77 9.25 -7.48
C GLY A 103 4.45 9.32 -8.19
N VAL A 104 3.56 10.09 -7.57
CA VAL A 104 2.18 10.29 -7.99
C VAL A 104 1.76 11.71 -7.62
N VAL A 105 0.92 12.30 -8.46
CA VAL A 105 0.29 13.57 -8.15
C VAL A 105 -0.98 13.33 -7.35
N LEU A 106 -1.15 14.07 -6.27
CA LEU A 106 -2.37 14.14 -5.49
C LEU A 106 -3.10 15.43 -5.85
N ASN A 107 -4.38 15.32 -6.19
CA ASN A 107 -5.23 16.45 -6.57
C ASN A 107 -6.34 16.66 -5.52
N PHE A 108 -6.26 17.81 -4.85
CA PHE A 108 -7.20 18.28 -3.83
C PHE A 108 -8.22 19.29 -4.38
N GLY A 109 -8.10 19.65 -5.67
CA GLY A 109 -8.87 20.69 -6.32
C GLY A 109 -8.25 22.08 -6.20
N ALA A 110 -8.46 22.92 -7.22
CA ALA A 110 -7.76 24.21 -7.39
C ALA A 110 -7.97 25.23 -6.26
N SER A 111 -8.98 25.05 -5.41
CA SER A 111 -9.26 25.94 -4.28
C SER A 111 -8.62 25.48 -2.96
N ALA A 112 -8.05 24.27 -2.92
CA ALA A 112 -7.43 23.74 -1.72
C ALA A 112 -6.18 24.54 -1.33
N ASN A 113 -6.00 24.77 -0.04
CA ASN A 113 -4.78 25.33 0.52
C ASN A 113 -4.03 24.21 1.25
N LEU A 114 -2.83 23.87 0.77
CA LEU A 114 -2.09 22.71 1.25
C LEU A 114 -1.07 23.13 2.32
N PRO A 115 -1.16 22.64 3.57
CA PRO A 115 -0.22 23.01 4.64
C PRO A 115 1.10 22.21 4.59
N TYR A 116 1.36 21.49 3.49
CA TYR A 116 2.51 20.60 3.34
C TYR A 116 3.60 21.26 2.53
N LYS A 117 4.85 21.09 3.00
CA LYS A 117 6.02 21.69 2.38
C LYS A 117 6.89 20.62 1.74
N LEU A 118 7.77 21.09 0.87
CA LEU A 118 8.85 20.28 0.31
C LEU A 118 9.64 19.56 1.42
N GLY A 119 9.77 18.24 1.34
CA GLY A 119 10.44 17.41 2.35
C GLY A 119 9.55 16.90 3.49
N ASP A 120 8.26 17.25 3.53
CA ASP A 120 7.33 16.64 4.47
C ASP A 120 7.08 15.17 4.08
N SER A 121 7.18 14.26 5.04
CA SER A 121 6.72 12.88 4.88
C SER A 121 5.27 12.80 5.35
N ILE A 122 4.39 12.31 4.49
CA ILE A 122 2.96 12.23 4.75
C ILE A 122 2.42 10.83 4.47
N THR A 123 1.39 10.46 5.21
CA THR A 123 0.53 9.32 4.90
C THR A 123 -0.83 9.84 4.47
N VAL A 124 -1.35 9.25 3.41
CA VAL A 124 -2.59 9.67 2.76
C VAL A 124 -3.50 8.47 2.66
N LYS A 125 -4.71 8.56 3.19
CA LYS A 125 -5.76 7.57 2.89
C LYS A 125 -6.31 7.85 1.50
N VAL A 126 -6.28 6.84 0.64
CA VAL A 126 -6.66 6.92 -0.78
C VAL A 126 -7.86 6.03 -1.11
N GLU A 127 -8.37 5.25 -0.16
CA GLU A 127 -9.63 4.52 -0.32
C GLU A 127 -10.78 5.50 -0.66
N GLY A 128 -11.55 5.18 -1.70
CA GLY A 128 -12.64 6.00 -2.22
C GLY A 128 -12.20 7.07 -3.23
N THR A 129 -10.89 7.31 -3.38
CA THR A 129 -10.37 8.27 -4.36
C THR A 129 -10.25 7.65 -5.75
N THR A 130 -10.06 8.47 -6.79
CA THR A 130 -9.97 7.99 -8.17
C THR A 130 -8.54 8.14 -8.72
N LEU A 131 -7.91 7.02 -9.05
CA LEU A 131 -6.67 6.99 -9.82
C LEU A 131 -7.00 7.10 -11.31
N GLY A 132 -6.49 8.14 -11.96
CA GLY A 132 -6.82 8.44 -13.34
C GLY A 132 -5.83 9.39 -14.00
N ARG A 133 -5.90 9.49 -15.33
CA ARG A 133 -5.08 10.46 -16.07
C ARG A 133 -5.84 11.75 -16.33
N ARG A 134 -5.21 12.89 -16.06
CA ARG A 134 -5.69 14.23 -16.44
C ARG A 134 -4.55 14.98 -17.08
N ASN A 135 -4.78 15.56 -18.26
CA ASN A 135 -3.77 16.30 -19.02
C ASN A 135 -2.45 15.51 -19.21
N GLY A 136 -2.54 14.19 -19.40
CA GLY A 136 -1.39 13.31 -19.60
C GLY A 136 -0.67 12.87 -18.31
N VAL A 137 -1.04 13.39 -17.15
CA VAL A 137 -0.41 13.03 -15.85
C VAL A 137 -1.27 12.01 -15.11
N LEU A 138 -0.67 10.95 -14.60
CA LEU A 138 -1.33 10.01 -13.71
C LEU A 138 -1.42 10.60 -12.29
N GLN A 139 -2.65 10.74 -11.79
CA GLN A 139 -2.92 11.40 -10.52
C GLN A 139 -4.04 10.72 -9.74
N ILE A 140 -4.02 10.89 -8.41
CA ILE A 140 -5.07 10.48 -7.49
C ILE A 140 -5.97 11.69 -7.23
N ASN A 141 -7.27 11.55 -7.51
CA ASN A 141 -8.24 12.63 -7.47
C ASN A 141 -9.24 12.45 -6.33
N GLY A 142 -9.67 13.57 -5.74
CA GLY A 142 -10.66 13.57 -4.67
C GLY A 142 -10.06 13.24 -3.31
N VAL A 143 -8.77 13.53 -3.12
CA VAL A 143 -8.12 13.38 -1.82
C VAL A 143 -8.61 14.49 -0.90
N SER A 144 -9.01 14.14 0.32
CA SER A 144 -9.37 15.11 1.36
C SER A 144 -8.16 15.45 2.22
N LEU A 145 -8.03 16.72 2.62
CA LEU A 145 -7.00 17.14 3.58
C LEU A 145 -7.16 16.48 4.96
N SER A 146 -8.39 16.12 5.35
CA SER A 146 -8.65 15.42 6.61
C SER A 146 -8.09 14.00 6.65
N GLU A 147 -7.78 13.44 5.48
CA GLU A 147 -7.30 12.07 5.29
C GLU A 147 -5.78 11.98 5.21
N ILE A 148 -5.08 13.04 5.61
CA ILE A 148 -3.63 13.13 5.60
C ILE A 148 -3.09 13.31 7.00
N SER A 149 -2.11 12.49 7.35
CA SER A 149 -1.26 12.69 8.52
C SER A 149 0.15 13.06 8.09
N LYS A 150 0.72 14.10 8.71
CA LYS A 150 2.15 14.37 8.59
C LYS A 150 2.92 13.45 9.54
N ASN A 151 3.93 12.76 9.01
CA ASN A 151 4.71 11.78 9.73
C ASN A 151 6.07 12.35 10.18
N ALA A 152 6.71 13.16 9.32
CA ALA A 152 7.98 13.81 9.58
C ALA A 152 8.15 15.06 8.70
N GLU A 153 9.11 15.90 9.06
CA GLU A 153 9.49 17.11 8.31
C GLU A 153 10.96 17.02 7.89
N GLN A 154 11.33 17.75 6.84
CA GLN A 154 12.71 17.83 6.31
C GLN A 154 13.33 16.46 6.00
N VAL A 155 12.52 15.50 5.55
CA VAL A 155 13.00 14.21 5.11
C VAL A 155 13.83 14.39 3.84
N PHE A 156 15.03 13.83 3.85
CA PHE A 156 15.92 13.86 2.71
C PHE A 156 15.46 12.88 1.63
N TYR A 157 15.55 13.30 0.37
CA TYR A 157 15.24 12.49 -0.80
C TYR A 157 16.28 12.78 -1.89
N GLU A 158 16.91 11.72 -2.40
CA GLU A 158 17.91 11.87 -3.45
C GLU A 158 17.25 11.83 -4.83
N PRO A 159 17.59 12.78 -5.73
CA PRO A 159 17.19 12.70 -7.13
C PRO A 159 17.72 11.42 -7.79
N THR A 160 16.88 10.75 -8.58
CA THR A 160 17.36 9.62 -9.40
C THR A 160 18.15 10.17 -10.58
N GLN A 161 19.43 9.81 -10.69
CA GLN A 161 20.26 10.22 -11.81
C GLN A 161 19.96 9.39 -13.06
N LEU A 162 19.68 10.04 -14.19
CA LEU A 162 19.28 9.41 -15.46
C LEU A 162 19.86 10.17 -16.65
N THR A 163 20.04 9.50 -17.77
CA THR A 163 20.27 10.15 -19.07
C THR A 163 18.93 10.53 -19.73
N LEU A 164 18.97 11.43 -20.73
CA LEU A 164 17.79 11.76 -21.53
C LEU A 164 17.22 10.54 -22.28
N SER A 165 18.09 9.65 -22.75
CA SER A 165 17.67 8.42 -23.44
C SER A 165 16.89 7.48 -22.52
N GLU A 166 17.38 7.27 -21.30
CA GLU A 166 16.71 6.42 -20.30
C GLU A 166 15.36 6.99 -19.90
N LEU A 167 15.28 8.31 -19.67
CA LEU A 167 14.03 8.99 -19.35
C LEU A 167 13.02 8.85 -20.50
N LYS A 168 13.43 9.06 -21.75
CA LYS A 168 12.56 8.94 -22.92
C LYS A 168 12.01 7.52 -23.07
N ASN A 169 12.87 6.51 -22.91
CA ASN A 169 12.49 5.11 -23.10
C ASN A 169 11.62 4.57 -21.96
N ASN A 170 11.69 5.17 -20.78
CA ASN A 170 11.03 4.68 -19.56
C ASN A 170 10.20 5.77 -18.86
N PHE A 171 9.64 6.73 -19.59
CA PHE A 171 9.01 7.92 -19.02
C PHE A 171 7.98 7.62 -17.92
N ASN A 172 7.10 6.64 -18.13
CA ASN A 172 6.06 6.26 -17.16
C ASN A 172 6.63 5.78 -15.79
N ASN A 173 7.87 5.29 -15.77
CA ASN A 173 8.55 4.88 -14.53
C ASN A 173 9.04 6.07 -13.70
N TYR A 174 9.30 7.21 -14.36
CA TYR A 174 9.90 8.39 -13.75
C TYR A 174 8.96 9.60 -13.71
N GLU A 175 7.76 9.50 -14.30
CA GLU A 175 6.73 10.53 -14.13
C GLU A 175 6.49 10.81 -12.64
N SER A 176 6.34 12.09 -12.30
CA SER A 176 6.11 12.56 -10.93
C SER A 176 7.21 12.17 -9.93
N THR A 177 8.46 11.98 -10.39
CA THR A 177 9.63 11.76 -9.52
C THR A 177 10.66 12.86 -9.68
N LEU A 178 11.48 13.05 -8.66
CA LEU A 178 12.64 13.92 -8.70
C LEU A 178 13.80 13.19 -9.38
N ILE A 179 14.27 13.77 -10.49
CA ILE A 179 15.36 13.23 -11.30
C ILE A 179 16.44 14.27 -11.51
N LYS A 180 17.66 13.79 -11.75
CA LYS A 180 18.81 14.60 -12.19
C LYS A 180 19.27 14.07 -13.53
N ILE A 181 19.25 14.92 -14.56
CA ILE A 181 19.74 14.52 -15.89
C ILE A 181 21.27 14.59 -15.90
N ALA A 182 21.90 13.47 -16.26
CA ALA A 182 23.35 13.35 -16.45
C ALA A 182 23.73 13.63 -17.91
N HIS A 183 24.97 14.06 -18.12
CA HIS A 183 25.58 14.27 -19.45
C HIS A 183 24.79 15.24 -20.34
N VAL A 184 24.34 16.35 -19.76
CA VAL A 184 23.70 17.43 -20.53
C VAL A 184 24.77 18.39 -21.02
N ASP A 185 25.04 18.37 -22.31
CA ASP A 185 25.79 19.43 -22.98
C ASP A 185 24.80 20.51 -23.40
N ALA A 186 24.82 21.65 -22.70
CA ALA A 186 24.08 22.82 -23.17
C ALA A 186 24.81 23.36 -24.40
N LEU A 187 24.24 23.13 -25.59
CA LEU A 187 24.65 23.88 -26.77
C LEU A 187 24.29 25.35 -26.46
N THR A 188 25.29 26.18 -26.18
CA THR A 188 25.06 27.61 -26.14
C THR A 188 24.53 28.00 -27.52
N PRO A 189 23.40 28.74 -27.61
CA PRO A 189 22.99 29.30 -28.88
C PRO A 189 24.18 30.09 -29.40
N ASN A 190 24.59 29.81 -30.64
CA ASN A 190 25.64 30.55 -31.29
C ASN A 190 25.10 31.98 -31.50
N VAL A 191 25.24 32.85 -30.50
CA VAL A 191 24.88 34.26 -30.59
C VAL A 191 25.92 34.89 -31.51
N PRO A 192 25.55 35.30 -32.73
CA PRO A 192 26.48 36.05 -33.56
C PRO A 192 26.77 37.35 -32.82
N ILE A 193 28.02 37.56 -32.44
CA ILE A 193 28.52 38.87 -32.03
C ILE A 193 28.37 39.80 -33.24
N ALA A 194 27.42 40.74 -33.14
CA ALA A 194 27.28 41.86 -34.06
C ALA A 194 28.32 42.94 -33.72
#